data_AF-A0A0L1IJQ6-F1
#
_entry.id   AF-A0A0L1IJQ6-F1
#
_cell.length_a   1.000
_cell.length_b   1.000
_cell.length_c   1.000
_cell.angle_alpha   90.00
_cell.angle_beta   90.00
_cell.angle_gamma   90.00
#
_symmetry.space_group_name_H-M   'P 1'
#
loop_
_entity.id
_entity.type
_entity.pdbx_description
1 polymer ?
#
loop_
_entity_poly.entity_id
_entity_poly.type
_entity_poly.pdbx_seq_one_letter_code
_entity_poly.pdbx_strand_id
1 'polypeptide(L)'
;MAIPKDILEIPRPSSTRVKATTKEAVYNVIKRTSIRKNGKIIPVEKGVIGKIINGVYQSIEKQTYEVDVKSYGLFALNEKLNNHIFRELLNFYDFEDARKLYVIASLRTMFSDI
;
A
#
# COMPACT_ATOMS: atom_id res chain seq x y z
N MET A 1 -20.70 -15.04 -1.01
CA MET A 1 -20.61 -15.77 0.27
C MET A 1 -21.38 -14.99 1.33
N ALA A 2 -22.22 -15.68 2.09
CA ALA A 2 -22.80 -15.10 3.29
C ALA A 2 -21.67 -14.88 4.32
N ILE A 3 -21.66 -13.71 4.95
CA ILE A 3 -20.71 -13.41 6.03
C ILE A 3 -21.37 -13.88 7.33
N PRO A 4 -20.68 -14.65 8.19
CA PRO A 4 -21.23 -15.08 9.47
C PRO A 4 -21.71 -13.89 10.31
N LYS A 5 -22.79 -14.07 11.07
CA LYS A 5 -23.37 -13.01 11.91
C LYS A 5 -22.37 -12.51 12.96
N ASP A 6 -21.63 -13.42 13.56
CA ASP A 6 -20.60 -13.13 14.56
C ASP A 6 -19.56 -12.14 14.02
N ILE A 7 -19.17 -12.28 12.75
CA ILE A 7 -18.23 -11.36 12.08
C ILE A 7 -18.86 -9.98 11.85
N LEU A 8 -20.18 -9.93 11.58
CA LEU A 8 -20.91 -8.67 11.39
C LEU A 8 -21.14 -7.93 12.71
N GLU A 9 -21.08 -8.61 13.86
CA GLU A 9 -21.25 -8.02 15.18
C GLU A 9 -19.95 -7.46 15.77
N ILE A 10 -18.79 -7.81 15.20
CA ILE A 10 -17.48 -7.31 15.65
C ILE A 10 -17.45 -5.76 15.66
N PRO A 11 -17.07 -5.14 16.80
CA PRO A 11 -16.93 -3.70 16.92
C PRO A 11 -15.99 -3.11 15.87
N ARG A 12 -16.46 -2.10 15.15
CA ARG A 12 -15.73 -1.44 14.06
C ARG A 12 -16.28 -0.02 13.84
N PRO A 13 -15.55 0.84 13.11
CA PRO A 13 -16.02 2.18 12.80
C PRO A 13 -17.39 2.19 12.11
N SER A 14 -18.20 3.21 12.40
CA SER A 14 -19.53 3.38 11.82
C SER A 14 -19.49 3.62 10.31
N SER A 15 -20.62 3.37 9.64
CA SER A 15 -20.76 3.51 8.18
C SER A 15 -19.76 2.66 7.40
N THR A 16 -19.57 1.41 7.84
CA THR A 16 -18.69 0.44 7.19
C THR A 16 -19.47 -0.76 6.68
N ARG A 17 -18.92 -1.46 5.69
CA ARG A 17 -19.44 -2.73 5.18
C ARG A 17 -18.32 -3.77 5.19
N VAL A 18 -18.65 -4.96 5.66
CA VAL A 18 -17.74 -6.11 5.65
C VAL A 18 -17.88 -6.84 4.32
N LYS A 19 -16.76 -7.24 3.72
CA LYS A 19 -16.70 -8.13 2.54
C LYS A 19 -15.72 -9.27 2.79
N ALA A 20 -16.10 -10.48 2.40
CA ALA A 20 -15.20 -11.62 2.41
C ALA A 20 -14.02 -11.41 1.45
N THR A 21 -12.87 -11.96 1.78
CA THR A 21 -11.71 -12.04 0.89
C THR A 21 -11.51 -13.47 0.39
N THR A 22 -10.53 -13.68 -0.49
CA THR A 22 -10.14 -15.03 -0.94
C THR A 22 -9.51 -15.86 0.17
N LYS A 23 -9.02 -15.22 1.25
CA LYS A 23 -8.44 -15.90 2.41
C LYS A 23 -9.55 -16.21 3.42
N GLU A 24 -9.55 -17.45 3.89
CA GLU A 24 -10.47 -17.89 4.94
C GLU A 24 -10.24 -17.08 6.23
N ALA A 25 -11.33 -16.76 6.93
CA ALA A 25 -11.33 -15.94 8.15
C ALA A 25 -10.77 -14.51 8.02
N VAL A 26 -10.52 -14.00 6.80
CA VAL A 26 -10.10 -12.62 6.56
C VAL A 26 -11.20 -11.84 5.85
N TYR A 27 -11.65 -10.74 6.47
CA TYR A 27 -12.70 -9.89 5.92
C TYR A 27 -12.24 -8.44 5.81
N ASN A 28 -12.52 -7.81 4.68
CA ASN A 28 -12.24 -6.38 4.47
C ASN A 28 -13.36 -5.53 5.09
N VAL A 29 -12.97 -4.50 5.81
CA VAL A 29 -13.88 -3.45 6.32
C VAL A 29 -13.76 -2.24 5.41
N ILE A 30 -14.84 -1.92 4.70
CA ILE A 30 -14.89 -0.89 3.67
C ILE A 30 -15.71 0.30 4.18
N LYS A 31 -15.14 1.50 4.12
CA LYS A 31 -15.88 2.73 4.47
C LYS A 31 -16.90 3.04 3.39
N ARG A 32 -18.12 3.34 3.81
CA ARG A 32 -19.20 3.82 2.93
C ARG A 32 -19.48 5.29 3.21
N THR A 33 -19.77 6.00 2.13
CA THR A 33 -20.34 7.35 2.12
C THR A 33 -21.59 7.32 1.26
N SER A 34 -22.36 8.40 1.22
CA SER A 34 -23.40 8.60 0.23
C SER A 34 -23.04 9.75 -0.71
N ILE A 35 -23.34 9.60 -2.00
CA ILE A 35 -23.27 10.69 -2.99
C ILE A 35 -24.67 10.96 -3.53
N ARG A 36 -24.93 12.17 -4.01
CA ARG A 36 -26.15 12.47 -4.77
C ARG A 36 -25.88 12.27 -6.26
N LYS A 37 -26.71 11.46 -6.92
CA LYS A 37 -26.70 11.28 -8.38
C LYS A 37 -28.14 11.34 -8.87
N ASN A 38 -28.42 12.24 -9.82
CA ASN A 38 -29.74 12.45 -10.41
C ASN A 38 -30.85 12.63 -9.35
N GLY A 39 -30.60 13.49 -8.34
CA GLY A 39 -31.55 13.77 -7.27
C GLY A 39 -31.72 12.66 -6.21
N LYS A 40 -31.09 11.49 -6.38
CA LYS A 40 -31.17 10.36 -5.44
C LYS A 40 -29.87 10.19 -4.66
N ILE A 41 -29.99 9.80 -3.39
CA ILE A 41 -28.86 9.49 -2.51
C ILE A 41 -28.45 8.03 -2.77
N ILE A 42 -27.22 7.82 -3.22
CA ILE A 42 -26.66 6.50 -3.53
C ILE A 42 -25.45 6.24 -2.64
N PRO A 43 -25.40 5.11 -1.92
CA PRO A 43 -24.24 4.77 -1.13
C PRO A 43 -23.07 4.30 -2.00
N VAL A 44 -21.88 4.83 -1.73
CA VAL A 44 -20.63 4.56 -2.46
C VAL A 44 -19.54 4.13 -1.49
N GLU A 45 -18.71 3.19 -1.93
CA GLU A 45 -17.56 2.69 -1.19
C GLU A 45 -16.37 3.62 -1.40
N LYS A 46 -15.75 4.13 -0.31
CA LYS A 46 -14.55 5.00 -0.38
C LYS A 46 -13.23 4.21 -0.36
N GLY A 47 -13.26 2.95 0.09
CA GLY A 47 -12.08 2.09 0.17
C GLY A 47 -12.03 1.26 1.44
N VAL A 48 -11.08 0.33 1.49
CA VAL A 48 -10.80 -0.52 2.65
C VAL A 48 -10.09 0.31 3.72
N ILE A 49 -10.61 0.31 4.95
CA ILE A 49 -10.04 1.04 6.11
C ILE A 49 -9.47 0.10 7.17
N GLY A 50 -9.61 -1.20 6.98
CA GLY A 50 -9.18 -2.20 7.94
C GLY A 50 -9.60 -3.59 7.52
N LYS A 51 -9.17 -4.57 8.30
CA LYS A 51 -9.50 -5.97 8.12
C LYS A 51 -9.96 -6.57 9.44
N ILE A 52 -10.83 -7.55 9.37
CA ILE A 52 -11.12 -8.45 10.49
C ILE A 52 -10.28 -9.70 10.28
N ILE A 53 -9.42 -10.00 11.24
CA ILE A 53 -8.53 -11.16 11.25
C ILE A 53 -8.67 -11.80 12.63
N ASN A 54 -8.98 -13.10 12.68
CA ASN A 54 -9.16 -13.86 13.92
C ASN A 54 -10.18 -13.21 14.89
N GLY A 55 -11.28 -12.68 14.35
CA GLY A 55 -12.33 -12.06 15.16
C GLY A 55 -12.03 -10.64 15.66
N VAL A 56 -10.89 -10.06 15.30
CA VAL A 56 -10.49 -8.72 15.75
C VAL A 56 -10.38 -7.76 14.55
N TYR A 57 -10.97 -6.57 14.68
CA TYR A 57 -10.79 -5.49 13.71
C TYR A 57 -9.41 -4.86 13.85
N GLN A 58 -8.67 -4.81 12.75
CA GLN A 58 -7.37 -4.17 12.60
C GLN A 58 -7.48 -3.03 11.60
N SER A 59 -7.13 -1.82 12.02
CA SER A 59 -7.08 -0.64 11.13
C SER A 59 -5.94 -0.77 10.12
N ILE A 60 -6.15 -0.30 8.89
CA ILE A 60 -5.05 -0.09 7.94
C ILE A 60 -4.57 1.34 8.15
N GLU A 61 -3.41 1.49 8.76
CA GLU A 61 -2.72 2.78 8.82
C GLU A 61 -2.18 3.12 7.43
N LYS A 62 -2.61 4.26 6.89
CA LYS A 62 -1.95 4.82 5.71
C LYS A 62 -0.66 5.47 6.20
N GLN A 63 0.47 4.88 5.83
CA GLN A 63 1.75 5.57 5.95
C GLN A 63 1.71 6.80 5.06
N THR A 64 1.78 7.97 5.69
CA THR A 64 1.97 9.24 5.00
C THR A 64 3.46 9.47 4.90
N TYR A 65 3.94 9.67 3.67
CA TYR A 65 5.31 10.01 3.39
C TYR A 65 5.36 11.47 2.96
N GLU A 66 6.27 12.25 3.55
CA GLU A 66 6.63 13.55 2.99
C GLU A 66 7.50 13.31 1.77
N VAL A 67 7.00 13.73 0.60
CA VAL A 67 7.72 13.59 -0.66
C VAL A 67 8.33 14.94 -1.01
N ASP A 68 9.65 15.04 -0.91
CA ASP A 68 10.38 16.19 -1.46
C ASP A 68 10.61 15.98 -2.96
N VAL A 69 9.82 16.67 -3.78
CA VAL A 69 9.93 16.61 -5.24
C VAL A 69 11.24 17.23 -5.74
N LYS A 70 11.91 18.09 -4.95
CA LYS A 70 13.20 18.69 -5.35
C LYS A 70 14.30 17.64 -5.51
N SER A 71 14.22 16.56 -4.74
CA SER A 71 15.19 15.48 -4.77
C SER A 71 15.07 14.58 -6.01
N TYR A 72 13.94 14.61 -6.73
CA TYR A 72 13.71 13.73 -7.90
C TYR A 72 14.77 13.86 -9.00
N GLY A 73 15.27 15.06 -9.25
CA GLY A 73 16.28 15.30 -10.30
C GLY A 73 17.58 14.53 -10.06
N LEU A 74 18.00 14.40 -8.80
CA LEU A 74 19.19 13.64 -8.41
C LEU A 74 19.01 12.15 -8.71
N PHE A 75 17.86 11.58 -8.32
CA PHE A 75 17.54 10.18 -8.62
C PHE A 75 17.44 9.90 -10.11
N ALA A 76 16.74 10.77 -10.85
CA ALA A 76 16.58 10.62 -12.30
C ALA A 76 17.93 10.70 -13.04
N LEU A 77 18.83 11.60 -12.60
CA LEU A 77 20.17 11.72 -13.17
C LEU A 77 21.04 10.51 -12.81
N ASN A 78 21.02 10.07 -11.55
CA ASN A 78 21.78 8.90 -11.10
C ASN A 78 21.37 7.65 -11.88
N GLU A 79 20.06 7.40 -12.03
CA GLU A 79 19.55 6.27 -12.81
C GLU A 79 19.95 6.36 -14.29
N LYS A 80 19.84 7.55 -14.89
CA LYS A 80 20.19 7.75 -16.30
C LYS A 80 21.67 7.47 -16.59
N LEU A 81 22.55 7.82 -15.66
CA LEU A 81 24.00 7.63 -15.83
C LEU A 81 24.46 6.23 -15.43
N ASN A 82 23.85 5.64 -14.40
CA ASN A 82 24.37 4.45 -13.73
C ASN A 82 23.56 3.16 -13.95
N ASN A 83 22.48 3.17 -14.75
CA ASN A 83 21.65 1.95 -14.95
C ASN A 83 22.43 0.74 -15.48
N HIS A 84 23.56 0.96 -16.15
CA HIS A 84 24.41 -0.10 -16.69
C HIS A 84 25.03 -0.93 -15.57
N ILE A 85 25.35 -0.30 -14.42
CA ILE A 85 25.90 -0.97 -13.23
C ILE A 85 24.90 -1.99 -12.70
N PHE A 86 23.60 -1.69 -12.68
CA PHE A 86 22.59 -2.66 -12.26
C PHE A 86 22.57 -3.89 -13.19
N ARG A 87 22.72 -3.69 -14.51
CA ARG A 87 22.79 -4.80 -15.48
C ARG A 87 24.06 -5.63 -15.29
N GLU A 88 25.18 -4.99 -14.96
CA GLU A 88 26.42 -5.69 -14.64
C GLU A 88 26.31 -6.50 -13.35
N LEU A 89 25.65 -5.96 -12.32
CA LEU A 89 25.41 -6.67 -11.05
C LEU A 89 24.58 -7.94 -11.25
N LEU A 90 23.61 -7.93 -12.17
CA LEU A 90 22.80 -9.12 -12.48
C LEU A 90 23.60 -10.28 -13.10
N ASN A 91 24.83 -10.03 -13.58
CA ASN A 91 25.71 -11.10 -14.05
C ASN A 91 26.36 -11.89 -12.90
N PHE A 92 26.36 -11.34 -11.67
CA PHE A 92 27.05 -11.92 -10.51
C PHE A 92 26.10 -12.24 -9.34
N TYR A 93 25.03 -11.47 -9.19
CA TYR A 93 24.07 -11.59 -8.09
C TYR A 93 22.68 -11.93 -8.61
N ASP A 94 21.87 -12.51 -7.74
CA ASP A 94 20.45 -12.66 -8.02
C ASP A 94 19.75 -11.28 -8.10
N PHE A 95 18.54 -11.27 -8.67
CA PHE A 95 17.82 -10.02 -8.90
C PHE A 95 17.62 -9.20 -7.61
N GLU A 96 17.30 -9.87 -6.51
CA GLU A 96 16.93 -9.20 -5.27
C GLU A 96 18.15 -8.59 -4.58
N ASP A 97 19.30 -9.26 -4.59
CA ASP A 97 20.52 -8.73 -4.01
C ASP A 97 21.19 -7.70 -4.93
N ALA A 98 21.19 -7.91 -6.25
CA ALA A 98 21.63 -6.89 -7.20
C ALA A 98 20.84 -5.58 -7.03
N ARG A 99 19.52 -5.70 -6.83
CA ARG A 99 18.63 -4.55 -6.61
C ARG A 99 18.95 -3.83 -5.32
N LYS A 100 19.15 -4.55 -4.21
CA LYS A 100 19.53 -3.95 -2.92
C LYS A 100 20.87 -3.23 -3.02
N LEU A 101 21.88 -3.88 -3.59
CA LEU A 101 23.22 -3.30 -3.74
C LEU A 101 23.19 -2.02 -4.57
N TYR A 102 22.51 -2.05 -5.72
CA TYR A 102 22.36 -0.89 -6.59
C TYR A 102 21.66 0.26 -5.87
N VAL A 103 20.52 0.00 -5.21
CA VAL A 103 19.77 1.03 -4.48
C VAL A 103 20.58 1.63 -3.33
N ILE A 104 21.30 0.81 -2.55
CA ILE A 104 22.15 1.29 -1.45
C ILE A 104 23.27 2.19 -1.99
N ALA A 105 23.95 1.78 -3.06
CA ALA A 105 25.00 2.58 -3.68
C ALA A 105 24.45 3.91 -4.26
N SER A 106 23.31 3.87 -4.93
CA SER A 106 22.61 5.06 -5.41
C SER A 106 22.24 6.01 -4.28
N LEU A 107 21.71 5.51 -3.16
CA LEU A 107 21.37 6.34 -2.00
C LEU A 107 22.61 6.99 -1.38
N ARG A 108 23.70 6.24 -1.18
CA ARG A 108 24.97 6.77 -0.63
C ARG A 108 25.63 7.82 -1.52
N THR A 109 25.46 7.71 -2.83
CA THR A 109 26.00 8.70 -3.77
C THR A 109 25.19 9.99 -3.79
N MET A 110 23.89 9.93 -3.52
CA MET A 110 22.99 11.08 -3.52
C MET A 110 22.88 11.77 -2.16
N PHE A 111 23.04 11.03 -1.07
CA PHE A 111 22.97 11.55 0.30
C PHE A 111 24.26 11.17 1.03
N SER A 112 25.03 12.19 1.43
CA SER A 112 26.31 12.03 2.14
C SER A 112 26.18 11.45 3.55
N ASP A 113 24.97 11.44 4.11
CA ASP A 113 24.69 11.07 5.51
C ASP A 113 24.15 9.63 5.67
N ILE A 114 24.22 8.79 4.62
CA ILE A 114 23.78 7.38 4.58
C ILE A 114 24.97 6.45 4.33
#